data_AF-A0A3D3JHD0-F1
#
_entry.id   AF-A0A3D3JHD0-F1
#
_cell.length_a   1.000
_cell.length_b   1.000
_cell.length_c   1.000
_cell.angle_alpha   90.00
_cell.angle_beta   90.00
_cell.angle_gamma   90.00
#
_symmetry.space_group_name_H-M   'P 1'
#
loop_
_entity.id
_entity.type
_entity.pdbx_description
1 polymer ?
#
loop_
_entity_poly.entity_id
_entity_poly.type
_entity_poly.pdbx_seq_one_letter_code
_entity_poly.pdbx_strand_id
1 'polypeptide(L)'
;MKTYTAHVTVTLRRSILDVQGKTVEHALHSLHMPSLTNVRIGKHIEVDVMAPDSETAQQLIDDACQKLLTNPVMEDYSISITESSTGVTA
;
A
#
# COMPACT_ATOMS: atom_id res chain seq x y z
N MET A 1 -2.20 -23.05 -11.69
CA MET A 1 -1.69 -22.14 -10.63
C MET A 1 -0.75 -21.18 -11.32
N LYS A 2 -1.04 -19.89 -11.21
CA LYS A 2 -0.26 -18.77 -11.73
C LYS A 2 0.26 -17.98 -10.54
N THR A 3 1.33 -17.21 -10.75
CA THR A 3 1.83 -16.28 -9.75
C THR A 3 1.36 -14.88 -10.12
N TYR A 4 0.85 -14.18 -9.13
CA TYR A 4 0.40 -12.80 -9.21
C TYR A 4 1.20 -11.96 -8.23
N THR A 5 1.69 -10.81 -8.65
CA THR A 5 2.27 -9.84 -7.72
C THR A 5 1.20 -8.83 -7.33
N ALA A 6 0.93 -8.75 -6.04
CA ALA A 6 -0.02 -7.83 -5.45
C ALA A 6 0.71 -6.65 -4.81
N HIS A 7 0.37 -5.45 -5.25
CA HIS A 7 0.82 -4.19 -4.69
C HIS A 7 -0.30 -3.61 -3.82
N VAL A 8 -0.08 -3.54 -2.51
CA VAL A 8 -1.01 -2.99 -1.54
C VAL A 8 -0.46 -1.64 -1.06
N THR A 9 -1.22 -0.58 -1.30
CA THR A 9 -0.92 0.75 -0.75
C THR A 9 -1.84 1.00 0.42
N VAL A 10 -1.26 1.26 1.60
CA VAL A 10 -1.97 1.49 2.86
C VAL A 10 -1.73 2.92 3.29
N THR A 11 -2.81 3.64 3.61
CA THR A 11 -2.74 5.03 4.06
C THR A 11 -3.62 5.22 5.28
N LEU A 12 -3.24 6.13 6.19
CA LEU A 12 -4.15 6.54 7.25
C LEU A 12 -5.41 7.15 6.65
N ARG A 13 -6.59 6.84 7.21
CA ARG A 13 -7.86 7.46 6.86
C ARG A 13 -7.75 8.98 6.89
N ARG A 14 -8.48 9.66 6.00
CA ARG A 14 -8.43 11.13 5.87
C ARG A 14 -8.78 11.88 7.16
N SER A 15 -9.60 11.29 8.03
CA SER A 15 -9.97 11.84 9.33
C SER A 15 -8.88 11.69 10.40
N ILE A 16 -7.85 10.89 10.15
CA ILE A 16 -6.74 10.66 11.08
C ILE A 16 -5.57 11.57 10.71
N LEU A 17 -5.05 12.26 11.73
CA LEU A 17 -3.86 13.08 11.62
C LEU A 17 -2.63 12.21 11.43
N ASP A 18 -1.94 12.41 10.32
CA ASP A 18 -0.65 11.79 10.04
C ASP A 18 0.49 12.66 10.59
N VAL A 19 0.97 12.30 11.78
CA VAL A 19 2.08 13.00 12.46
C VAL A 19 3.38 12.87 11.66
N GLN A 20 3.59 11.76 10.96
CA GLN A 20 4.79 11.54 10.16
C GLN A 20 4.76 12.43 8.92
N GLY A 21 3.65 12.44 8.20
CA GLY A 21 3.42 13.32 7.06
C GLY A 21 3.61 14.79 7.41
N LYS A 22 3.08 15.24 8.56
CA LYS A 22 3.30 16.61 9.04
C LYS A 22 4.75 16.95 9.37
N THR A 23 5.48 15.99 9.95
CA THR A 23 6.91 16.19 10.23
C THR A 23 7.71 16.36 8.93
N VAL A 24 7.40 15.54 7.91
CA VAL A 24 8.03 15.63 6.59
C VAL A 24 7.65 16.92 5.87
N GLU A 25 6.38 17.34 5.92
CA GLU A 25 5.91 18.62 5.37
C GLU A 25 6.70 19.81 5.94
N HIS A 26 6.86 19.88 7.27
CA HIS A 26 7.65 20.93 7.91
C HIS A 26 9.13 20.89 7.50
N ALA A 27 9.72 19.71 7.35
CA ALA A 27 11.09 19.56 6.86
C ALA A 27 11.22 20.09 5.42
N LEU A 28 10.27 19.76 4.54
CA LEU A 28 10.25 20.26 3.15
C LEU A 28 10.11 21.79 3.10
N HIS A 29 9.28 22.38 3.97
CA HIS A 29 9.16 23.84 4.06
C HIS A 29 10.47 24.50 4.51
N SER A 30 11.18 23.88 5.45
CA SER A 30 12.50 24.34 5.91
C SER A 30 13.56 24.26 4.79
N LEU A 31 13.35 23.38 3.80
CA LEU A 31 14.17 23.28 2.59
C LEU A 31 13.70 24.23 1.47
N HIS A 32 12.94 25.28 1.79
CA HIS A 32 12.42 26.28 0.86
C HIS A 32 11.47 25.70 -0.20
N MET A 33 10.70 24.65 0.14
CA MET A 33 9.65 24.06 -0.70
C MET A 33 8.24 24.30 -0.14
N PRO A 34 7.79 25.56 0.07
CA PRO A 34 6.52 25.86 0.75
C PRO A 34 5.26 25.46 -0.05
N SER A 35 5.39 25.21 -1.36
CA SER A 35 4.27 24.79 -2.21
C SER A 35 3.84 23.34 -1.97
N LEU A 36 4.67 22.52 -1.34
CA LEU A 36 4.35 21.13 -1.02
C LEU A 36 3.53 21.10 0.28
N THR A 37 2.26 20.72 0.18
CA THR A 37 1.33 20.72 1.31
C THR A 37 0.53 19.42 1.34
N ASN A 38 -0.03 19.10 2.51
CA ASN A 38 -0.81 17.89 2.75
C ASN A 38 -0.01 16.60 2.48
N VAL A 39 1.24 16.57 2.94
CA VAL A 39 2.09 15.38 2.83
C VAL A 39 1.50 14.27 3.69
N ARG A 40 1.34 13.08 3.09
CA ARG A 40 0.89 11.87 3.78
C ARG A 40 1.88 10.76 3.53
N ILE A 41 2.19 10.03 4.59
CA ILE A 41 3.06 8.86 4.58
C ILE A 41 2.18 7.64 4.82
N GLY A 42 2.47 6.58 4.06
CA GLY A 42 1.76 5.32 4.13
C GLY A 42 2.72 4.15 3.93
N LYS A 43 2.17 2.94 3.93
CA LYS A 43 2.93 1.71 3.67
C LYS A 43 2.67 1.28 2.23
N HIS A 44 3.70 0.77 1.56
CA HIS A 44 3.57 -0.01 0.34
C HIS A 44 4.03 -1.43 0.63
N ILE A 45 3.19 -2.41 0.31
CA ILE A 45 3.43 -3.83 0.59
C ILE A 45 3.32 -4.58 -0.73
N GLU A 46 4.34 -5.36 -1.06
CA GLU A 46 4.38 -6.21 -2.24
C GLU A 46 4.32 -7.68 -1.78
N VAL A 47 3.45 -8.46 -2.42
CA VAL A 47 3.21 -9.86 -2.05
C VAL A 47 3.02 -10.69 -3.32
N ASP A 48 3.77 -11.78 -3.45
CA ASP A 48 3.51 -12.79 -4.46
C ASP A 48 2.42 -13.77 -3.99
N VAL A 49 1.41 -13.97 -4.83
CA VAL A 49 0.24 -14.78 -4.55
C VAL A 49 0.13 -15.88 -5.60
N MET A 50 0.21 -17.13 -5.16
CA MET A 50 -0.06 -18.29 -6.02
C MET A 50 -1.56 -18.59 -6.01
N ALA A 51 -2.21 -18.47 -7.17
CA ALA A 51 -3.65 -18.66 -7.30
C ALA A 51 -4.04 -19.29 -8.66
N PRO A 52 -5.22 -19.91 -8.78
CA PRO A 52 -5.70 -20.41 -10.07
C PRO A 52 -5.99 -19.28 -11.08
N ASP A 53 -6.46 -18.14 -10.59
CA ASP A 53 -6.86 -16.97 -11.37
C ASP A 53 -6.67 -15.67 -10.57
N SER A 54 -6.84 -14.53 -11.25
CA SER A 54 -6.64 -13.20 -10.65
C SER A 54 -7.70 -12.85 -9.61
N GLU A 55 -8.91 -13.40 -9.70
CA GLU A 55 -9.99 -13.12 -8.75
C GLU A 55 -9.68 -13.80 -7.41
N THR A 56 -9.25 -15.05 -7.46
CA THR A 56 -8.82 -15.80 -6.28
C THR A 56 -7.59 -15.15 -5.64
N ALA A 57 -6.63 -14.68 -6.45
CA ALA A 57 -5.49 -13.92 -5.94
C ALA A 57 -5.95 -12.65 -5.20
N GLN A 58 -6.91 -11.92 -5.78
CA GLN A 58 -7.48 -10.71 -5.20
C GLN A 58 -8.18 -10.96 -3.87
N GLN A 59 -8.96 -12.03 -3.77
CA GLN A 59 -9.64 -12.40 -2.53
C GLN A 59 -8.65 -12.78 -1.42
N LEU A 60 -7.58 -13.52 -1.75
CA LEU A 60 -6.55 -13.91 -0.78
C LEU A 60 -5.81 -12.71 -0.20
N ILE A 61 -5.39 -11.75 -1.04
CA ILE A 61 -4.70 -10.56 -0.55
C ILE A 61 -5.65 -9.61 0.19
N ASP A 62 -6.92 -9.53 -0.21
CA ASP A 62 -7.92 -8.74 0.51
C ASP A 62 -8.16 -9.29 1.92
N ASP A 63 -8.30 -10.61 2.06
CA ASP A 63 -8.41 -11.28 3.34
C ASP A 63 -7.17 -11.06 4.22
N ALA A 64 -5.97 -11.12 3.64
CA ALA A 64 -4.72 -10.80 4.34
C ALA A 64 -4.68 -9.34 4.81
N CYS A 65 -5.19 -8.40 4.00
CA CYS A 65 -5.28 -6.98 4.36
C CYS A 65 -6.21 -6.75 5.54
N GLN A 66 -7.38 -7.38 5.53
CA GLN A 66 -8.37 -7.24 6.61
C GLN A 66 -7.91 -7.89 7.92
N LYS A 67 -7.18 -9.01 7.83
CA LYS A 67 -6.76 -9.78 9.01
C LYS A 67 -5.48 -9.25 9.66
N LEU A 68 -4.53 -8.74 8.89
CA LEU A 68 -3.19 -8.47 9.41
C LEU A 68 -2.49 -7.25 8.79
N LEU A 69 -2.50 -7.11 7.47
CA LEU A 69 -1.60 -6.13 6.83
C LEU A 69 -2.03 -4.68 7.08
N THR A 70 -3.29 -4.47 7.45
CA THR A 70 -3.87 -3.15 7.70
C THR A 70 -4.59 -3.10 9.04
N ASN A 71 -4.64 -1.91 9.64
CA ASN A 71 -5.54 -1.64 10.76
C ASN A 71 -6.88 -1.11 10.22
N PRO A 72 -7.96 -1.91 10.18
CA PRO A 72 -9.20 -1.53 9.51
C PRO A 72 -9.89 -0.31 10.15
N VAL A 73 -9.57 0.03 11.40
CA VAL A 73 -10.15 1.18 12.10
C VAL A 73 -9.48 2.50 11.68
N MET A 74 -8.18 2.48 11.42
CA MET A 74 -7.37 3.69 11.23
C MET A 74 -6.88 3.87 9.79
N GLU A 75 -6.77 2.78 9.03
CA GLU A 75 -6.14 2.74 7.72
C GLU A 75 -7.16 2.40 6.63
N ASP A 76 -6.94 2.97 5.46
CA ASP A 76 -7.53 2.58 4.19
C ASP A 76 -6.45 1.90 3.34
N TYR A 77 -6.83 0.98 2.45
CA TYR A 77 -5.91 0.36 1.51
C TYR A 77 -6.49 0.24 0.11
N SER A 78 -5.61 0.17 -0.87
CA SER A 78 -5.93 -0.14 -2.26
C SER A 78 -5.01 -1.25 -2.76
N ILE A 79 -5.56 -2.18 -3.51
CA ILE A 79 -4.85 -3.33 -4.05
C ILE A 79 -4.78 -3.21 -5.57
N SER A 80 -3.61 -3.44 -6.13
CA SER A 80 -3.38 -3.63 -7.57
C SER A 80 -2.68 -4.96 -7.77
N ILE A 81 -3.18 -5.79 -8.67
CA ILE A 81 -2.60 -7.11 -8.95
C ILE A 81 -2.23 -7.20 -10.41
N THR A 82 -1.05 -7.76 -10.68
CA THR A 82 -0.58 -8.08 -12.02
C THR A 82 -0.18 -9.54 -12.09
N GLU A 83 -0.53 -10.21 -13.19
CA GLU A 83 0.00 -11.56 -13.45
C GLU A 83 1.49 -11.45 -13.77
N SER A 84 2.30 -12.19 -13.02
CA SER A 84 3.75 -12.14 -13.14
C SER A 84 4.16 -13.09 -14.27
N SER A 85 4.34 -12.56 -15.47
CA SER A 85 4.79 -13.33 -16.64
C SER A 85 6.31 -13.49 -16.66
N THR A 86 6.91 -14.12 -15.65
CA THR A 86 8.31 -14.65 -15.61
C THR A 86 8.58 -15.09 -14.16
N GLY A 87 9.10 -16.29 -13.87
CA GLY A 87 10.43 -16.72 -14.27
C GLY A 87 11.49 -15.96 -13.45
N VAL A 88 11.55 -16.22 -12.14
CA VAL A 88 12.57 -15.66 -11.25
C VAL A 88 13.95 -16.04 -11.79
N THR A 89 14.62 -15.05 -12.38
CA THR A 89 16.08 -15.02 -12.44
C THR A 89 16.52 -14.05 -11.36
N ALA A 90 16.95 -14.58 -10.22
CA ALA A 90 17.87 -13.94 -9.27
C ALA A 90 18.52 -15.04 -8.44
#